data_AF-A0A3D5R0Y1-F1
#
_entry.id   AF-A0A3D5R0Y1-F1
#
_cell.length_a   1.000
_cell.length_b   1.000
_cell.length_c   1.000
_cell.angle_alpha   90.00
_cell.angle_beta   90.00
_cell.angle_gamma   90.00
#
_symmetry.space_group_name_H-M   'P 1'
#
loop_
_entity.id
_entity.type
_entity.pdbx_description
1 polymer ?
#
loop_
_entity_poly.entity_id
_entity_poly.type
_entity_poly.pdbx_seq_one_letter_code
_entity_poly.pdbx_strand_id
1 'polypeptide(L)'
;MNGDEACCEGALAAGCRFFAGYPITPATEIAESMSRRLPEIGGIYIQMEDEIASMAAILGASWGGVKSMTSTSGPGFSLMMENIGLGICTETPCVVCNVQRAGPSTGLPTLVAQGDMMQARWGSHGHYEIIALAPSGPQEMFDLTIRAFNLSEYYRL
;
A
#
# COMPACT_ATOMS: atom_id res chain seq x y z
N MET A 1 -3.64 -11.34 16.56
CA MET A 1 -3.63 -10.58 15.30
C MET A 1 -2.54 -9.53 15.42
N ASN A 2 -1.53 -9.62 14.56
CA ASN A 2 -0.48 -8.59 14.44
C ASN A 2 -0.94 -7.47 13.48
N GLY A 3 -0.09 -6.44 13.25
CA GLY A 3 -0.43 -5.31 12.38
C GLY A 3 -0.60 -5.71 10.91
N ASP A 4 0.24 -6.60 10.40
CA ASP A 4 0.22 -7.02 8.99
C ASP A 4 -1.02 -7.85 8.67
N GLU A 5 -1.39 -8.79 9.55
CA GLU A 5 -2.66 -9.52 9.49
C GLU A 5 -3.87 -8.57 9.56
N ALA A 6 -3.83 -7.58 10.46
CA ALA A 6 -4.90 -6.59 10.58
C ALA A 6 -5.06 -5.73 9.32
N CYS A 7 -3.95 -5.35 8.67
CA CYS A 7 -3.98 -4.66 7.39
C CYS A 7 -4.63 -5.53 6.30
N CYS A 8 -4.24 -6.80 6.22
CA CYS A 8 -4.80 -7.75 5.27
C CYS A 8 -6.32 -7.88 5.46
N GLU A 9 -6.77 -8.19 6.68
CA GLU A 9 -8.19 -8.35 6.97
C GLU A 9 -8.99 -7.05 6.76
N GLY A 10 -8.41 -5.90 7.12
CA GLY A 10 -9.02 -4.59 6.88
C GLY A 10 -9.21 -4.31 5.39
N ALA A 11 -8.23 -4.66 4.56
CA ALA A 11 -8.33 -4.49 3.12
C ALA A 11 -9.40 -5.40 2.49
N LEU A 12 -9.45 -6.66 2.91
CA LEU A 12 -10.46 -7.62 2.42
C LEU A 12 -11.87 -7.17 2.83
N ALA A 13 -12.04 -6.71 4.08
CA ALA A 13 -13.28 -6.15 4.60
C ALA A 13 -13.72 -4.88 3.84
N ALA A 14 -12.76 -4.04 3.41
CA ALA A 14 -13.02 -2.85 2.61
C ALA A 14 -13.44 -3.15 1.16
N GLY A 15 -13.38 -4.40 0.73
CA GLY A 15 -13.72 -4.84 -0.62
C GLY A 15 -12.53 -4.89 -1.58
N CYS A 16 -11.28 -4.89 -1.09
CA CYS A 16 -10.11 -5.08 -1.94
C CYS A 16 -10.19 -6.43 -2.68
N ARG A 17 -9.95 -6.41 -3.99
CA ARG A 17 -9.97 -7.62 -4.86
C ARG A 17 -8.72 -7.78 -5.71
N PHE A 18 -7.76 -6.85 -5.62
CA PHE A 18 -6.51 -6.98 -6.34
C PHE A 18 -5.33 -6.55 -5.45
N PHE A 19 -4.28 -7.38 -5.44
CA PHE A 19 -3.01 -7.05 -4.82
C PHE A 19 -1.88 -7.33 -5.79
N ALA A 20 -0.99 -6.36 -5.96
CA ALA A 20 0.28 -6.57 -6.65
C ALA A 20 1.42 -6.02 -5.78
N GLY A 21 2.49 -6.78 -5.57
CA GLY A 21 3.57 -6.38 -4.69
C GLY A 21 4.89 -7.08 -4.98
N TYR A 22 5.97 -6.50 -4.46
CA TYR A 22 7.32 -7.06 -4.47
C TYR A 22 7.76 -7.40 -3.03
N PRO A 23 8.36 -8.58 -2.78
CA PRO A 23 8.75 -8.97 -1.42
C PRO A 23 9.79 -8.03 -0.80
N ILE A 24 9.44 -7.38 0.32
CA ILE A 24 10.34 -6.52 1.08
C ILE A 24 10.02 -6.60 2.58
N THR A 25 11.02 -6.87 3.42
CA THR A 25 10.87 -6.84 4.89
C THR A 25 10.64 -5.40 5.35
N PRO A 26 9.71 -5.13 6.29
CA PRO A 26 8.80 -6.06 6.98
C PRO A 26 7.44 -6.30 6.31
N ALA A 27 7.16 -5.72 5.13
CA ALA A 27 5.85 -5.81 4.47
C ALA A 27 5.50 -7.18 3.84
N THR A 28 6.45 -8.13 3.78
CA THR A 28 6.24 -9.45 3.15
C THR A 28 5.09 -10.24 3.79
N GLU A 29 4.84 -10.08 5.09
CA GLU A 29 3.77 -10.81 5.80
C GLU A 29 2.36 -10.41 5.30
N ILE A 30 2.19 -9.15 4.87
CA ILE A 30 0.95 -8.68 4.22
C ILE A 30 0.79 -9.37 2.87
N ALA A 31 1.84 -9.37 2.03
CA ALA A 31 1.80 -10.00 0.71
C ALA A 31 1.53 -11.52 0.82
N GLU A 32 2.18 -12.20 1.78
CA GLU A 32 1.97 -13.62 2.02
C GLU A 32 0.51 -13.89 2.45
N SER A 33 -0.04 -13.10 3.37
CA SER A 33 -1.44 -13.22 3.82
C SER A 33 -2.43 -12.97 2.68
N MET A 34 -2.20 -11.93 1.87
CA MET A 34 -3.01 -11.60 0.70
C MET A 34 -2.95 -12.70 -0.37
N SER A 35 -1.79 -13.35 -0.57
CA SER A 35 -1.65 -14.45 -1.54
C SER A 35 -2.53 -15.66 -1.20
N ARG A 36 -2.79 -15.90 0.10
CA ARG A 36 -3.67 -16.98 0.56
C ARG A 36 -5.14 -16.54 0.57
N ARG A 37 -5.42 -15.34 1.07
CA ARG A 37 -6.78 -14.86 1.34
C ARG A 37 -7.54 -14.30 0.14
N LEU A 38 -6.87 -13.65 -0.80
CA LEU A 38 -7.55 -13.07 -1.97
C LEU A 38 -8.25 -14.13 -2.85
N PRO A 39 -7.60 -15.26 -3.20
CA PRO A 39 -8.26 -16.29 -4.02
C PRO A 39 -9.54 -16.85 -3.40
N GLU A 40 -9.61 -16.93 -2.06
CA GLU A 40 -10.78 -17.43 -1.33
C GLU A 40 -12.03 -16.55 -1.54
N ILE A 41 -11.83 -15.27 -1.88
CA ILE A 41 -12.91 -14.29 -2.11
C ILE A 41 -13.00 -13.82 -3.56
N GLY A 42 -12.37 -14.57 -4.49
CA GLY A 42 -12.38 -14.27 -5.93
C GLY A 42 -11.50 -13.07 -6.32
N GLY A 43 -10.57 -12.65 -5.46
CA GLY A 43 -9.57 -11.64 -5.76
C GLY A 43 -8.31 -12.23 -6.42
N ILE A 44 -7.44 -11.34 -6.90
CA ILE A 44 -6.20 -11.70 -7.59
C ILE A 44 -4.99 -11.16 -6.82
N TYR A 45 -4.04 -12.05 -6.54
CA TYR A 45 -2.71 -11.71 -6.05
C TYR A 45 -1.69 -11.91 -7.17
N ILE A 46 -0.79 -10.94 -7.35
CA ILE A 46 0.34 -11.04 -8.29
C ILE A 46 1.61 -10.59 -7.57
N GLN A 47 2.64 -11.44 -7.60
CA GLN A 47 3.98 -11.00 -7.24
C GLN A 47 4.62 -10.37 -8.47
N MET A 48 4.95 -9.09 -8.38
CA MET A 48 5.58 -8.36 -9.47
C MET A 48 7.10 -8.48 -9.41
N GLU A 49 7.76 -8.08 -10.50
CA GLU A 49 9.20 -8.07 -10.66
C GLU A 49 9.91 -7.01 -9.80
N ASP A 50 9.23 -5.89 -9.50
CA ASP A 50 9.71 -4.80 -8.66
C ASP A 50 8.53 -3.92 -8.14
N GLU A 51 8.85 -2.91 -7.34
CA GLU A 51 7.86 -1.97 -6.80
C GLU A 51 7.27 -1.02 -7.85
N ILE A 52 7.98 -0.74 -8.95
CA ILE A 52 7.48 0.10 -10.05
C ILE A 52 6.31 -0.62 -10.73
N ALA A 53 6.53 -1.87 -11.11
CA ALA A 53 5.54 -2.75 -11.70
C ALA A 53 4.38 -3.02 -10.72
N SER A 54 4.66 -3.18 -9.42
CA SER A 54 3.64 -3.28 -8.36
C SER A 54 2.68 -2.09 -8.36
N MET A 55 3.21 -0.86 -8.31
CA MET A 55 2.38 0.33 -8.30
C MET A 55 1.61 0.50 -9.62
N ALA A 56 2.25 0.24 -10.77
CA ALA A 56 1.58 0.31 -12.07
C ALA A 56 0.42 -0.70 -12.19
N ALA A 57 0.62 -1.92 -11.70
CA ALA A 57 -0.40 -2.97 -11.73
C ALA A 57 -1.63 -2.61 -10.88
N ILE A 58 -1.45 -2.06 -9.68
CA ILE A 58 -2.60 -1.68 -8.83
C ILE A 58 -3.38 -0.50 -9.40
N LEU A 59 -2.72 0.46 -10.06
CA LEU A 59 -3.41 1.54 -10.77
C LEU A 59 -4.23 0.98 -11.94
N GLY A 60 -3.63 0.10 -12.74
CA GLY A 60 -4.35 -0.58 -13.83
C GLY A 60 -5.55 -1.40 -13.33
N ALA A 61 -5.41 -2.09 -12.21
CA ALA A 61 -6.51 -2.83 -11.60
C ALA A 61 -7.64 -1.91 -11.11
N SER A 62 -7.30 -0.76 -10.54
CA SER A 62 -8.27 0.27 -10.14
C SER A 62 -9.09 0.77 -11.33
N TRP A 63 -8.45 1.06 -12.46
CA TRP A 63 -9.12 1.37 -13.73
C TRP A 63 -9.95 0.21 -14.29
N GLY A 64 -9.57 -1.02 -13.96
CA GLY A 64 -10.37 -2.23 -14.22
C GLY A 64 -11.63 -2.35 -13.36
N GLY A 65 -11.87 -1.41 -12.43
CA GLY A 65 -13.07 -1.34 -11.60
C GLY A 65 -12.99 -2.12 -10.29
N VAL A 66 -11.78 -2.47 -9.83
CA VAL A 66 -11.59 -3.17 -8.56
C VAL A 66 -10.76 -2.36 -7.57
N LYS A 67 -11.14 -2.39 -6.30
CA LYS A 67 -10.31 -1.84 -5.23
C LYS A 67 -8.99 -2.62 -5.15
N SER A 68 -7.88 -1.92 -5.27
CA SER A 68 -6.54 -2.48 -5.36
C SER A 68 -5.61 -1.91 -4.30
N MET A 69 -4.63 -2.71 -3.88
CA MET A 69 -3.58 -2.25 -2.98
C MET A 69 -2.23 -2.92 -3.21
N THR A 70 -1.20 -2.30 -2.67
CA THR A 70 0.14 -2.89 -2.52
C THR A 70 0.65 -2.68 -1.08
N SER A 71 1.71 -3.40 -0.72
CA SER A 71 2.45 -3.18 0.52
C SER A 71 3.95 -3.09 0.23
N THR A 72 4.64 -2.17 0.89
CA THR A 72 6.07 -1.93 0.68
C THR A 72 6.72 -1.34 1.94
N SER A 73 7.99 -0.96 1.85
CA SER A 73 8.72 -0.19 2.86
C SER A 73 9.54 0.91 2.17
N GLY A 74 10.24 1.77 2.93
CA GLY A 74 10.91 2.98 2.43
C GLY A 74 11.65 2.87 1.08
N PRO A 75 12.51 1.86 0.84
CA PRO A 75 13.18 1.70 -0.47
C PRO A 75 12.20 1.50 -1.63
N GLY A 76 11.25 0.59 -1.46
CA GLY A 76 10.24 0.31 -2.48
C GLY A 76 9.27 1.47 -2.65
N PHE A 77 8.88 2.12 -1.55
CA PHE A 77 8.07 3.34 -1.59
C PHE A 77 8.74 4.44 -2.42
N SER A 78 10.07 4.58 -2.32
CA SER A 78 10.84 5.50 -3.15
C SER A 78 10.74 5.20 -4.64
N LEU A 79 10.74 3.93 -5.03
CA LEU A 79 10.58 3.51 -6.43
C LEU A 79 9.15 3.76 -6.96
N MET A 80 8.14 3.71 -6.09
CA MET A 80 6.74 3.92 -6.47
C MET A 80 6.39 5.39 -6.76
N MET A 81 7.24 6.37 -6.40
CA MET A 81 6.88 7.80 -6.37
C MET A 81 6.38 8.36 -7.70
N GLU A 82 6.94 7.94 -8.82
CA GLU A 82 6.48 8.36 -10.15
C GLU A 82 5.05 7.86 -10.43
N ASN A 83 4.79 6.58 -10.16
CA ASN A 83 3.46 5.99 -10.35
C ASN A 83 2.44 6.50 -9.31
N ILE A 84 2.84 6.82 -8.08
CA ILE A 84 1.96 7.50 -7.12
C ILE A 84 1.54 8.86 -7.68
N GLY A 85 2.47 9.62 -8.28
CA GLY A 85 2.16 10.87 -8.97
C GLY A 85 1.20 10.67 -10.15
N LEU A 86 1.37 9.59 -10.91
CA LEU A 86 0.44 9.20 -11.97
C LEU A 86 -0.96 8.91 -11.42
N GLY A 87 -1.07 8.16 -10.32
CA GLY A 87 -2.35 7.87 -9.64
C GLY A 87 -3.10 9.16 -9.30
N ILE A 88 -2.39 10.10 -8.65
CA ILE A 88 -2.89 11.43 -8.31
C ILE A 88 -3.36 12.21 -9.55
N CYS A 89 -2.53 12.25 -10.59
CA CYS A 89 -2.85 12.96 -11.82
C CYS A 89 -4.08 12.39 -12.54
N THR A 90 -4.34 11.10 -12.36
CA THR A 90 -5.44 10.37 -13.02
C THR A 90 -6.64 10.15 -12.12
N GLU A 91 -6.62 10.67 -10.88
CA GLU A 91 -7.67 10.49 -9.88
C GLU A 91 -8.00 9.00 -9.65
N THR A 92 -6.95 8.16 -9.53
CA THR A 92 -7.07 6.69 -9.51
C THR A 92 -7.03 6.11 -8.10
N PRO A 93 -8.18 5.67 -7.54
CA PRO A 93 -8.23 5.24 -6.15
C PRO A 93 -7.42 3.95 -5.94
N CYS A 94 -6.46 4.01 -5.03
CA CYS A 94 -5.69 2.85 -4.59
C CYS A 94 -5.14 3.07 -3.17
N VAL A 95 -4.69 1.98 -2.52
CA VAL A 95 -4.08 2.05 -1.18
C VAL A 95 -2.67 1.46 -1.21
N VAL A 96 -1.71 2.20 -0.66
CA VAL A 96 -0.33 1.76 -0.46
C VAL A 96 -0.07 1.62 1.04
N CYS A 97 0.21 0.41 1.51
CA CYS A 97 0.66 0.19 2.87
C CYS A 97 2.20 0.34 2.95
N ASN A 98 2.69 1.47 3.46
CA ASN A 98 4.11 1.66 3.75
C ASN A 98 4.44 1.18 5.18
N VAL A 99 4.97 -0.03 5.31
CA VAL A 99 5.42 -0.58 6.59
C VAL A 99 6.83 -0.05 6.87
N GLN A 100 6.89 1.07 7.60
CA GLN A 100 8.12 1.84 7.79
C GLN A 100 9.18 1.05 8.59
N ARG A 101 10.42 1.09 8.10
CA ARG A 101 11.60 0.52 8.76
C ARG A 101 12.72 1.57 8.83
N ALA A 102 13.75 1.31 9.61
CA ALA A 102 14.88 2.23 9.75
C ALA A 102 15.62 2.42 8.42
N GLY A 103 15.69 3.67 7.95
CA GLY A 103 16.49 4.13 6.80
C GLY A 103 17.76 4.89 7.25
N PRO A 104 18.41 5.67 6.35
CA PRO A 104 18.11 5.83 4.91
C PRO A 104 18.62 4.66 4.06
N SER A 105 18.26 4.65 2.77
CA SER A 105 18.63 3.58 1.81
C SER A 105 18.19 2.20 2.34
N THR A 106 19.03 1.16 2.22
CA THR A 106 18.74 -0.17 2.79
C THR A 106 18.41 -0.08 4.28
N GLY A 107 19.12 0.79 5.00
CA GLY A 107 18.97 1.03 6.42
C GLY A 107 19.14 -0.22 7.26
N LEU A 108 18.27 -0.42 8.25
CA LEU A 108 18.25 -1.60 9.12
C LEU A 108 16.91 -2.33 8.90
N PRO A 109 16.85 -3.31 7.97
CA PRO A 109 15.60 -3.92 7.52
C PRO A 109 14.70 -4.52 8.61
N THR A 110 15.29 -4.91 9.73
CA THR A 110 14.61 -5.55 10.87
C THR A 110 14.36 -4.60 12.05
N LEU A 111 14.77 -3.34 11.96
CA LEU A 111 14.49 -2.33 12.99
C LEU A 111 13.42 -1.35 12.53
N VAL A 112 12.55 -1.00 13.47
CA VAL A 112 11.44 -0.06 13.25
C VAL A 112 11.94 1.38 13.25
N ALA A 113 11.30 2.23 12.44
CA ALA A 113 11.43 3.67 12.49
C ALA A 113 10.18 4.34 11.90
N GLN A 114 10.08 5.66 12.04
CA GLN A 114 8.97 6.48 11.51
C GLN A 114 9.51 7.60 10.60
N GLY A 115 10.53 7.27 9.79
CA GLY A 115 11.29 8.23 9.00
C GLY A 115 10.64 8.65 7.68
N ASP A 116 9.65 7.91 7.19
CA ASP A 116 9.12 8.08 5.83
C ASP A 116 7.99 9.12 5.76
N MET A 117 7.64 9.76 6.89
CA MET A 117 6.52 10.70 7.00
C MET A 117 6.59 11.84 5.97
N MET A 118 7.79 12.36 5.73
CA MET A 118 8.02 13.45 4.77
C MET A 118 7.86 12.96 3.33
N GLN A 119 8.33 11.75 3.03
CA GLN A 119 8.18 11.13 1.72
C GLN A 119 6.72 10.75 1.43
N ALA A 120 5.99 10.29 2.46
CA ALA A 120 4.56 10.03 2.35
C ALA A 120 3.77 11.29 2.01
N ARG A 121 4.22 12.47 2.47
CA ARG A 121 3.55 13.75 2.20
C ARG A 121 4.01 14.45 0.92
N TRP A 122 5.30 14.37 0.59
CA TRP A 122 5.95 15.20 -0.43
C TRP A 122 6.89 14.42 -1.37
N GLY A 123 6.74 13.10 -1.46
CA GLY A 123 7.69 12.23 -2.16
C GLY A 123 7.64 12.32 -3.70
N SER A 124 6.45 12.33 -4.30
CA SER A 124 6.29 12.57 -5.74
C SER A 124 6.56 14.04 -6.10
N HIS A 125 6.81 14.32 -7.37
CA HIS A 125 7.11 15.67 -7.87
C HIS A 125 5.82 16.42 -8.26
N GLY A 126 5.86 17.76 -8.17
CA GLY A 126 4.73 18.62 -8.52
C GLY A 126 3.88 19.04 -7.32
N HIS A 127 2.74 19.70 -7.59
CA HIS A 127 1.81 20.16 -6.57
C HIS A 127 0.66 19.16 -6.42
N TYR A 128 0.56 18.54 -5.25
CA TYR A 128 -0.53 17.65 -4.89
C TYR A 128 -0.68 17.59 -3.37
N GLU A 129 -1.79 17.01 -2.94
CA GLU A 129 -1.97 16.54 -1.57
C GLU A 129 -2.32 15.06 -1.61
N ILE A 130 -1.91 14.33 -0.59
CA ILE A 130 -2.20 12.90 -0.44
C ILE A 130 -2.72 12.62 0.95
N ILE A 131 -3.67 11.70 1.04
CA ILE A 131 -4.21 11.23 2.31
C ILE A 131 -3.25 10.18 2.88
N ALA A 132 -2.62 10.50 4.01
CA ALA A 132 -1.76 9.60 4.76
C ALA A 132 -2.34 9.34 6.16
N LEU A 133 -2.48 8.06 6.52
CA LEU A 133 -2.97 7.60 7.82
C LEU A 133 -1.85 6.86 8.55
N ALA A 134 -1.72 7.06 9.86
CA ALA A 134 -0.67 6.47 10.68
C ALA A 134 -1.28 5.72 11.89
N PRO A 135 -1.42 4.39 11.82
CA PRO A 135 -1.97 3.60 12.91
C PRO A 135 -0.95 3.41 14.04
N SER A 136 -1.46 3.29 15.27
CA SER A 136 -0.68 3.08 16.51
C SER A 136 -0.80 1.65 17.08
N GLY A 137 -1.63 0.79 16.49
CA GLY A 137 -1.78 -0.61 16.89
C GLY A 137 -2.61 -1.44 15.92
N PRO A 138 -2.74 -2.77 16.14
CA PRO A 138 -3.41 -3.67 15.19
C PRO A 138 -4.89 -3.34 14.95
N GLN A 139 -5.66 -3.00 15.99
CA GLN A 139 -7.06 -2.60 15.83
C GLN A 139 -7.18 -1.35 14.95
N GLU A 140 -6.34 -0.33 15.21
CA GLU A 140 -6.33 0.88 14.42
C GLU A 140 -5.83 0.63 12.99
N MET A 141 -4.89 -0.31 12.78
CA MET A 141 -4.47 -0.73 11.44
C MET A 141 -5.65 -1.27 10.63
N PHE A 142 -6.45 -2.17 11.21
CA PHE A 142 -7.66 -2.69 10.56
C PHE A 142 -8.65 -1.56 10.21
N ASP A 143 -8.98 -0.72 11.19
CA ASP A 143 -9.97 0.35 11.04
C ASP A 143 -9.50 1.43 10.04
N LEU A 144 -8.23 1.82 10.09
CA LEU A 144 -7.65 2.81 9.19
C LEU A 144 -7.42 2.26 7.79
N THR A 145 -7.15 0.97 7.60
CA THR A 145 -7.10 0.39 6.25
C THR A 145 -8.48 0.48 5.58
N ILE A 146 -9.56 0.16 6.29
CA ILE A 146 -10.93 0.34 5.76
C ILE A 146 -11.18 1.82 5.44
N ARG A 147 -10.80 2.71 6.36
CA ARG A 147 -10.91 4.16 6.16
C ARG A 147 -10.10 4.64 4.95
N ALA A 148 -8.90 4.11 4.72
CA ALA A 148 -8.05 4.48 3.59
C ALA A 148 -8.75 4.19 2.26
N PHE A 149 -9.31 2.98 2.09
CA PHE A 149 -10.08 2.64 0.90
C PHE A 149 -11.33 3.51 0.73
N ASN A 150 -12.06 3.80 1.81
CA ASN A 150 -13.24 4.66 1.70
C ASN A 150 -12.87 6.10 1.32
N LEU A 151 -11.74 6.61 1.82
CA LEU A 151 -11.22 7.93 1.48
C LEU A 151 -10.70 7.98 0.04
N SER A 152 -9.97 6.96 -0.42
CA SER A 152 -9.46 6.90 -1.79
C SER A 152 -10.60 6.92 -2.80
N GLU A 153 -11.65 6.13 -2.57
CA GLU A 153 -12.83 6.09 -3.44
C GLU A 153 -13.64 7.39 -3.43
N TYR A 154 -13.76 8.04 -2.26
CA TYR A 154 -14.54 9.27 -2.12
C TYR A 154 -13.86 10.47 -2.77
N TYR A 155 -12.56 10.63 -2.56
CA TYR A 155 -11.79 11.78 -3.06
C TYR A 155 -11.16 11.55 -4.42
N ARG A 156 -11.07 10.29 -4.87
CA ARG A 156 -10.40 9.90 -6.13
C ARG A 156 -9.02 10.55 -6.23
N LEU A 157 -8.18 10.26 -5.23
CA LEU A 157 -6.73 10.45 -5.34
C LEU A 157 -6.16 9.47 -6.36
#